data_AF-A0A5C3LIH3-F1
#
_entry.id   AF-A0A5C3LIH3-F1
#
_cell.length_a   1.000
_cell.length_b   1.000
_cell.length_c   1.000
_cell.angle_alpha   90.00
_cell.angle_beta   90.00
_cell.angle_gamma   90.00
#
_symmetry.space_group_name_H-M   'P 1'
#
loop_
_entity.id
_entity.type
_entity.pdbx_description
1 polymer ?
#
loop_
_entity_poly.entity_id
_entity_poly.type
_entity_poly.pdbx_seq_one_letter_code
_entity_poly.pdbx_strand_id
1 'polypeptide(L)' 'MYEPAMATAFLHGRTEAIRSIQPESVDFTKTFYSEATPSQKVAALKKACERHIRQAGEVQPGFGPRSV' A
#
# COMPACT_ATOMS: atom_id res chain seq x y z
N MET A 1 -5.49 -9.07 -1.57
CA MET A 1 -4.14 -9.63 -1.80
C MET A 1 -3.39 -9.54 -0.49
N TYR A 2 -2.68 -10.61 -0.13
CA TYR A 2 -1.91 -10.74 1.11
C TYR A 2 -0.43 -10.72 0.74
N GLU A 3 0.33 -9.77 1.30
CA GLU A 3 1.78 -9.77 1.13
C GLU A 3 2.48 -9.84 2.48
N PRO A 4 3.40 -10.82 2.67
CA PRO A 4 4.12 -10.98 3.91
C PRO A 4 5.15 -9.86 4.08
N ALA A 5 5.05 -9.10 5.17
CA ALA A 5 6.06 -8.16 5.61
C ALA A 5 6.74 -8.68 6.88
N MET A 6 8.06 -8.81 6.84
CA MET A 6 8.82 -9.36 7.96
C MET A 6 9.01 -8.31 9.03
N ALA A 7 8.50 -8.56 10.24
CA ALA A 7 8.61 -7.65 11.38
C ALA A 7 9.88 -7.93 12.20
N THR A 8 11.03 -8.07 11.53
CA THR A 8 12.32 -8.44 12.16
C THR A 8 12.85 -7.38 13.13
N ALA A 9 12.26 -6.17 13.12
CA ALA A 9 12.55 -5.10 14.07
C ALA A 9 12.10 -5.40 15.52
N PHE A 10 11.26 -6.44 15.73
CA PHE A 10 10.79 -6.83 17.07
C PHE A 10 11.47 -8.12 17.56
N LEU A 11 11.79 -8.17 18.86
CA LEU A 11 12.26 -9.40 19.51
C LEU A 11 11.15 -10.46 19.45
N HIS A 12 11.39 -11.56 18.73
CA HIS A 12 10.39 -12.58 18.33
C HIS A 12 9.35 -12.12 17.30
N GLY A 13 9.65 -11.08 16.52
CA GLY A 13 8.79 -10.61 15.44
C GLY A 13 8.46 -11.72 14.44
N ARG A 14 7.16 -11.90 14.17
CA ARG A 14 6.66 -12.85 13.15
C ARG A 14 6.50 -12.11 11.81
N THR A 15 5.45 -12.43 11.05
CA THR A 15 5.14 -11.81 9.77
C THR A 15 3.86 -11.01 9.92
N GLU A 16 3.91 -9.71 9.60
CA GLU A 16 2.70 -8.90 9.42
C GLU A 16 2.22 -8.94 7.98
N ALA A 17 0.95 -8.63 7.76
CA ALA A 17 0.33 -8.65 6.45
C ALA A 17 0.21 -7.21 5.92
N ILE A 18 0.87 -6.91 4.80
CA ILE A 18 0.55 -5.72 4.03
C ILE A 18 -0.68 -6.04 3.18
N ARG A 19 -1.70 -5.17 3.28
CA ARG A 19 -2.88 -5.25 2.42
C ARG A 19 -2.61 -4.49 1.14
N SER A 20 -2.17 -5.16 0.07
CA SER A 20 -1.82 -4.49 -1.20
C SER A 20 -3.02 -3.83 -1.90
N ILE A 21 -4.25 -4.18 -1.54
CA ILE A 21 -5.47 -3.54 -2.07
C ILE A 21 -5.80 -2.34 -1.18
N GLN A 22 -5.50 -1.15 -1.69
CA GLN A 22 -5.84 0.12 -1.06
C GLN A 22 -6.83 0.92 -1.91
N PRO A 23 -7.60 1.86 -1.31
CA PRO A 23 -8.46 2.77 -2.06
C PRO A 23 -7.74 3.47 -3.21
N GLU A 24 -6.47 3.85 -3.02
CA GLU A 24 -5.62 4.50 -4.03
C GLU A 24 -5.24 3.54 -5.17
N SER A 25 -5.03 2.25 -4.89
CA SER A 25 -4.81 1.24 -5.94
C SER A 25 -6.07 1.05 -6.78
N VAL A 26 -7.26 1.06 -6.15
CA VAL A 26 -8.55 0.97 -6.85
C VAL A 26 -8.80 2.23 -7.67
N ASP A 27 -8.49 3.41 -7.13
CA ASP A 27 -8.60 4.70 -7.81
C ASP A 27 -7.68 4.79 -9.03
N PHE A 28 -6.44 4.27 -8.91
CA PHE A 28 -5.54 4.12 -10.05
C PHE A 28 -6.13 3.21 -11.13
N THR A 29 -6.64 2.02 -10.78
CA THR A 29 -7.24 1.10 -11.77
C THR A 29 -8.42 1.76 -12.48
N LYS A 30 -9.30 2.45 -11.74
CA LYS A 30 -10.43 3.19 -12.33
C LYS A 30 -9.96 4.32 -13.27
N THR A 31 -8.95 5.08 -12.84
CA THR A 31 -8.38 6.18 -13.64
C THR A 31 -7.62 5.67 -14.86
N PHE A 32 -7.00 4.49 -14.77
CA PHE A 32 -6.25 3.90 -15.86
C PHE A 32 -7.15 3.44 -17.01
N TYR A 33 -8.33 2.88 -16.68
CA TYR A 33 -9.32 2.44 -17.67
C TYR A 33 -10.31 3.52 -18.10
N SER A 34 -10.21 4.74 -17.57
CA SER A 34 -11.02 5.88 -18.02
C SER A 34 -10.33 6.65 -19.15
N GLU A 35 -11.05 7.63 -19.70
CA GLU A 35 -10.55 8.61 -20.68
C GLU A 35 -9.65 9.69 -20.04
N ALA A 36 -9.12 9.46 -18.84
CA ALA A 36 -8.16 10.35 -18.21
C ALA A 36 -6.91 10.54 -19.08
N THR A 37 -6.33 11.74 -19.01
CA THR A 37 -5.08 12.04 -19.71
C THR A 37 -3.93 11.17 -19.18
N PRO A 38 -2.88 10.92 -19.99
CA PRO A 38 -1.71 10.17 -19.52
C PRO A 38 -1.08 10.75 -18.25
N SER A 39 -1.07 12.08 -18.11
CA SER A 39 -0.57 12.76 -16.91
C SER A 39 -1.36 12.40 -15.66
N GLN A 40 -2.69 12.35 -15.75
CA GLN A 40 -3.56 11.94 -14.64
C GLN A 40 -3.36 10.48 -14.25
N LYS A 41 -3.17 9.58 -15.24
CA LYS A 41 -2.86 8.17 -14.99
C LYS A 41 -1.53 8.00 -14.25
N VAL A 42 -0.50 8.76 -14.65
CA VAL A 42 0.80 8.76 -13.98
C VAL A 42 0.71 9.34 -12.56
N ALA A 43 -0.07 10.40 -12.36
CA ALA A 43 -0.30 10.97 -11.03
C ALA A 43 -1.00 9.98 -10.09
N ALA A 44 -2.04 9.29 -10.58
CA ALA A 44 -2.74 8.26 -9.82
C ALA A 44 -1.83 7.06 -9.49
N LEU A 45 -0.96 6.64 -10.42
CA LEU A 45 0.03 5.61 -10.18
C LEU A 45 1.02 6.02 -9.08
N LYS A 46 1.58 7.24 -9.14
CA LYS A 46 2.52 7.74 -8.13
C LYS A 46 1.89 7.75 -6.75
N LYS A 47 0.65 8.24 -6.64
CA LYS A 47 -0.10 8.27 -5.38
C LYS A 47 -0.33 6.87 -4.80
N ALA A 48 -0.65 5.89 -5.64
CA ALA A 48 -0.80 4.50 -5.19
C ALA A 48 0.53 3.91 -4.67
N CYS A 49 1.64 4.17 -5.37
CA CYS A 49 2.97 3.72 -4.95
C CYS A 49 3.43 4.37 -3.64
N GLU A 50 3.26 5.68 -3.48
CA GLU A 50 3.58 6.41 -2.24
C GLU A 50 2.83 5.84 -1.04
N ARG A 51 1.53 5.54 -1.22
CA ARG A 51 0.72 4.93 -0.16
C ARG A 51 1.21 3.53 0.19
N HIS A 52 1.55 2.72 -0.82
CA HIS A 52 2.05 1.36 -0.60
C HIS A 52 3.39 1.35 0.16
N ILE A 53 4.33 2.24 -0.21
CA ILE A 53 5.59 2.42 0.51
C ILE A 53 5.35 2.85 1.95
N ARG A 54 4.40 3.79 2.18
CA ARG A 54 4.03 4.21 3.53
C ARG A 54 3.50 3.05 4.37
N GLN A 55 2.69 2.15 3.79
CA GLN A 55 2.22 0.95 4.50
C GLN A 55 3.34 -0.01 4.85
N ALA A 56 4.26 -0.24 3.93
CA ALA A 56 5.45 -1.06 4.20
C ALA A 56 6.32 -0.45 5.32
N GLY A 57 6.38 0.89 5.38
CA GLY A 57 7.02 1.63 6.47
C GLY A 57 6.25 1.54 7.79
N GLU A 58 4.91 1.57 7.78
CA GLU A 58 4.05 1.45 8.99
C GLU A 58 4.21 0.07 9.69
N VAL A 59 4.58 -0.98 8.95
CA VAL A 59 4.91 -2.29 9.51
C VAL A 59 6.25 -2.30 10.28
N GLN A 60 7.15 -1.35 10.03
CA GLN A 60 8.49 -1.35 10.65
C GLN A 60 8.57 -0.74 12.07
N PRO A 61 7.68 0.15 12.52
CA PRO A 61 7.63 0.55 13.92
C PRO A 61 6.25 0.30 14.55
N GLY A 62 5.88 -0.97 14.79
CA GLY A 62 4.99 -1.37 15.91
C GLY A 62 3.58 -0.80 15.92
N PHE A 63 3.18 -0.14 14.83
CA PHE A 63 1.87 0.44 14.60
C PHE A 63 1.19 -0.44 13.55
N GLY A 64 0.99 -1.72 13.90
CA GLY A 64 0.24 -2.65 13.08
C GLY A 64 -1.10 -2.00 12.68
N PRO A 65 -1.58 -2.23 11.45
CA PRO A 65 -2.79 -1.56 10.95
C PRO A 65 -3.95 -1.85 11.91
N ARG A 66 -4.43 -0.81 12.61
CA ARG A 66 -5.58 -0.91 13.51
C ARG A 66 -6.72 -1.61 12.77
N SER A 67 -7.05 -2.80 13.23
CA SER A 67 -8.27 -3.50 12.89
C SER A 67 -9.45 -2.59 13.23
N VAL A 68 -10.22 -2.27 12.19
CA VAL A 68 -11.68 -2.15 12.35
C VAL A 68 -12.23 -3.50 12.81
#